data_AF-A0A0F9TUT7-F1
#
_entry.id   AF-A0A0F9TUT7-F1
#
_cell.length_a   1.000
_cell.length_b   1.000
_cell.length_c   1.000
_cell.angle_alpha   90.00
_cell.angle_beta   90.00
_cell.angle_gamma   90.00
#
_symmetry.space_group_name_H-M   'P 1'
#
loop_
_entity.id
_entity.type
_entity.pdbx_description
1 polymer ?
#
loop_
_entity_poly.entity_id
_entity_poly.type
_entity_poly.pdbx_seq_one_letter_code
_entity_poly.pdbx_strand_id
1 'polypeptide(L)'
;MSKAKLPQHIQGAMDRWVEQAIPPGGFLTAVLSNNLRGAFGCADHINLQHMQEIVMYCYWEIPGNCWGSRESVAAWKGTKATE
;
A
#
# COMPACT_ATOMS: atom_id res chain seq x y z
N MET A 1 11.01 -10.65 1.43
CA MET A 1 10.00 -11.25 2.33
C MET A 1 8.79 -11.63 1.48
N SER A 2 8.19 -12.81 1.67
CA SER A 2 7.05 -13.17 0.82
C SER A 2 5.79 -12.34 1.14
N LYS A 3 5.00 -12.06 0.09
CA LYS A 3 3.65 -11.48 0.13
C LYS A 3 2.67 -12.15 1.11
N ALA A 4 2.97 -13.38 1.53
CA ALA A 4 2.20 -14.13 2.52
C ALA A 4 2.08 -13.42 3.89
N LYS A 5 2.86 -12.37 4.15
CA LYS A 5 2.77 -11.57 5.38
C LYS A 5 1.70 -10.47 5.36
N LEU A 6 1.14 -10.12 4.20
CA LEU A 6 0.01 -9.20 4.14
C LEU A 6 -1.31 -9.94 4.42
N PRO A 7 -2.26 -9.33 5.15
CA PRO A 7 -3.63 -9.84 5.24
C PRO A 7 -4.20 -10.14 3.85
N GLN A 8 -4.79 -11.33 3.67
CA GLN A 8 -5.22 -11.83 2.36
C GLN A 8 -6.13 -10.85 1.61
N HIS A 9 -7.02 -10.15 2.31
CA HIS A 9 -8.00 -9.25 1.73
C HIS A 9 -7.39 -7.95 1.15
N ILE A 10 -6.17 -7.56 1.55
CA ILE A 10 -5.48 -6.38 0.98
C ILE A 10 -4.49 -6.74 -0.13
N GLN A 11 -4.10 -8.01 -0.25
CA GLN A 11 -3.06 -8.46 -1.20
C GLN A 11 -3.38 -8.04 -2.63
N GLY A 12 -4.58 -8.35 -3.12
CA GLY A 12 -4.96 -8.01 -4.51
C GLY A 12 -5.08 -6.51 -4.78
N ALA A 13 -5.32 -5.68 -3.75
CA ALA A 13 -5.27 -4.23 -3.90
C ALA A 13 -3.83 -3.71 -3.94
N MET A 14 -2.94 -4.28 -3.13
CA MET A 14 -1.50 -3.99 -3.16
C MET A 14 -0.88 -4.39 -4.51
N ASP A 15 -1.22 -5.56 -5.06
CA ASP A 15 -0.70 -6.00 -6.35
C ASP A 15 -1.09 -5.04 -7.47
N ARG A 16 -2.37 -4.70 -7.56
CA ARG A 16 -2.87 -3.75 -8.57
C ARG A 16 -2.21 -2.37 -8.43
N TRP A 17 -1.89 -1.95 -7.22
CA TRP A 17 -1.11 -0.73 -7.01
C TRP A 17 0.31 -0.85 -7.59
N VAL A 18 1.04 -1.91 -7.25
CA VAL A 18 2.46 -2.08 -7.63
C VAL A 18 2.62 -2.43 -9.11
N GLU A 19 1.74 -3.27 -9.64
CA GLU A 19 1.84 -3.82 -10.99
C GLU A 19 1.16 -2.95 -12.02
N GLN A 20 0.04 -2.31 -11.67
CA GLN A 20 -0.84 -1.63 -12.62
C GLN A 20 -1.05 -0.15 -12.28
N ALA A 21 -0.46 0.35 -11.19
CA ALA A 21 -0.64 1.72 -10.69
C ALA A 21 -2.12 2.11 -10.48
N ILE A 22 -2.97 1.11 -10.19
CA ILE A 22 -4.39 1.30 -9.90
C ILE A 22 -4.55 1.71 -8.43
N PRO A 23 -5.17 2.87 -8.13
CA PRO A 23 -5.33 3.35 -6.76
C PRO A 23 -6.07 2.33 -5.87
N PRO A 24 -5.53 2.01 -4.68
CA PRO A 24 -6.24 1.18 -3.72
C PRO A 24 -7.26 2.00 -2.91
N GLY A 25 -7.95 1.34 -1.98
CA GLY A 25 -8.85 2.00 -1.03
C GLY A 25 -8.13 2.83 0.04
N GLY A 26 -8.90 3.58 0.83
CA GLY A 26 -8.40 4.60 1.75
C GLY A 26 -7.35 4.13 2.76
N PHE A 27 -7.49 2.91 3.31
CA PHE A 27 -6.50 2.34 4.23
C PHE A 27 -5.12 2.23 3.59
N LEU A 28 -5.01 1.51 2.46
CA LEU A 28 -3.75 1.34 1.75
C LEU A 28 -3.22 2.66 1.20
N THR A 29 -4.09 3.56 0.71
CA THR A 29 -3.66 4.90 0.30
C THR A 29 -2.98 5.65 1.46
N ALA A 30 -3.53 5.55 2.68
CA ALA A 30 -2.92 6.19 3.85
C ALA A 30 -1.58 5.56 4.24
N VAL A 31 -1.48 4.22 4.21
CA VAL A 31 -0.21 3.49 4.43
C VAL A 31 0.85 3.92 3.40
N LEU A 32 0.54 3.82 2.11
CA LEU A 32 1.45 4.13 1.01
C LEU A 32 1.89 5.60 1.04
N SER A 33 1.03 6.50 1.51
CA SER A 33 1.34 7.93 1.64
C SER A 33 2.08 8.30 2.94
N ASN A 34 2.48 7.32 3.75
CA ASN A 34 3.08 7.51 5.07
C ASN A 34 2.23 8.38 6.02
N ASN A 35 0.90 8.25 5.92
CA ASN A 35 -0.06 8.90 6.81
C ASN A 35 -0.46 7.95 7.93
N LEU A 36 0.38 7.85 8.97
CA LEU A 36 0.16 6.96 10.10
C LEU A 36 -1.21 7.16 10.75
N ARG A 37 -1.60 8.42 11.00
CA ARG A 37 -2.90 8.76 11.59
C ARG A 37 -4.06 8.25 10.73
N GLY A 38 -3.99 8.46 9.41
CA GLY A 38 -5.02 7.99 8.48
C GLY A 38 -5.04 6.46 8.39
N ALA A 39 -3.88 5.81 8.38
CA ALA A 39 -3.78 4.36 8.30
C ALA A 39 -4.45 3.69 9.52
N PHE A 40 -4.15 4.16 10.74
CA PHE A 40 -4.80 3.66 11.95
C PHE A 40 -6.29 4.02 12.02
N GLY A 41 -6.69 5.18 11.51
CA GLY A 41 -8.10 5.59 11.48
C GLY A 41 -8.96 4.81 10.49
N CYS A 42 -8.36 4.26 9.44
CA CYS A 42 -9.05 3.49 8.40
C CYS A 42 -8.89 1.96 8.53
N ALA A 43 -7.98 1.49 9.39
CA ALA A 43 -7.69 0.07 9.53
C ALA A 43 -8.83 -0.66 10.25
N ASP A 44 -9.23 -1.80 9.70
CA ASP A 44 -10.00 -2.80 10.43
C ASP A 44 -9.12 -3.54 11.45
N HIS A 45 -9.75 -4.40 12.26
CA HIS A 45 -9.07 -5.16 13.30
C HIS A 45 -7.91 -6.05 12.80
N ILE A 46 -8.00 -6.60 11.59
CA ILE A 46 -6.96 -7.46 11.01
C ILE A 46 -5.77 -6.57 10.59
N ASN A 47 -6.05 -5.49 9.88
CA ASN A 47 -5.03 -4.55 9.43
C ASN A 47 -4.30 -3.87 10.61
N LEU A 48 -5.00 -3.59 11.71
CA LEU A 48 -4.38 -3.10 12.95
C LEU A 48 -3.40 -4.11 13.55
N GLN A 49 -3.75 -5.40 13.59
CA GLN A 49 -2.89 -6.46 14.10
C GLN A 49 -1.63 -6.67 13.25
N HIS A 50 -1.70 -6.36 11.96
CA HIS A 50 -0.62 -6.57 10.99
C HIS A 50 0.06 -5.28 10.52
N MET A 51 -0.15 -4.15 11.22
CA MET A 51 0.30 -2.84 10.74
C MET A 51 1.82 -2.79 10.53
N GLN A 52 2.59 -3.42 11.41
CA GLN A 52 4.05 -3.47 11.29
C GLN A 52 4.48 -4.23 10.03
N GLU A 53 3.91 -5.40 9.79
CA GLU A 53 4.20 -6.23 8.62
C GLU A 53 3.82 -5.52 7.32
N ILE A 54 2.69 -4.80 7.32
CA ILE A 54 2.23 -4.01 6.18
C ILE A 54 3.23 -2.90 5.84
N VAL A 55 3.71 -2.15 6.83
CA VAL A 55 4.72 -1.09 6.60
C VAL A 55 6.05 -1.69 6.17
N MET A 56 6.48 -2.81 6.77
CA MET A 56 7.70 -3.51 6.37
C MET A 56 7.60 -4.02 4.94
N TYR A 57 6.45 -4.50 4.50
CA TYR A 57 6.23 -4.91 3.11
C TYR A 57 6.47 -3.74 2.14
N CYS A 58 5.98 -2.55 2.46
CA CYS A 58 6.26 -1.36 1.66
C CYS A 58 7.77 -1.08 1.59
N TYR A 59 8.47 -1.18 2.72
CA TYR A 59 9.91 -0.90 2.79
C TYR A 59 10.77 -1.90 2.02
N TRP A 60 10.45 -3.19 2.10
CA TRP A 60 11.32 -4.26 1.61
C TRP A 60 10.92 -4.86 0.26
N GLU A 61 9.63 -4.83 -0.12
CA GLU A 61 9.12 -5.64 -1.23
C GLU A 61 8.67 -4.84 -2.45
N ILE A 62 8.40 -3.55 -2.33
CA ILE A 62 7.82 -2.75 -3.44
C ILE A 62 8.73 -1.59 -3.84
N PRO A 63 8.64 -1.10 -5.10
CA PRO A 63 9.48 -0.01 -5.58
C PRO A 63 9.34 1.27 -4.74
N GLY A 64 10.47 1.87 -4.35
CA GLY A 64 10.47 3.07 -3.49
C GLY A 64 9.75 4.29 -4.05
N ASN A 65 9.54 4.37 -5.36
CA ASN A 65 8.82 5.47 -6.01
C ASN A 65 7.28 5.33 -6.00
N CYS A 66 6.74 4.17 -5.59
CA CYS A 66 5.29 3.95 -5.51
C CYS A 66 4.70 4.19 -4.12
N TRP A 67 5.50 4.64 -3.15
CA TRP A 67 5.05 4.89 -1.78
C TRP A 67 6.00 5.87 -1.06
N GLY A 68 5.74 6.15 0.22
CA GLY A 68 6.60 6.94 1.12
C GLY A 68 6.14 8.39 1.35
N SER A 69 5.39 8.96 0.41
CA SER A 69 4.73 10.26 0.57
C SER A 69 3.50 10.36 -0.33
N ARG A 70 2.66 11.38 -0.12
CA ARG A 70 1.50 11.65 -0.99
C ARG A 70 1.94 11.97 -2.42
N GLU A 71 3.07 12.64 -2.57
CA GLU A 71 3.64 13.05 -3.84
C GLU A 71 4.13 11.83 -4.63
N SER A 72 4.83 10.88 -3.99
CA SER A 72 5.23 9.62 -4.62
C SER A 72 4.02 8.81 -5.08
N VAL A 73 3.00 8.70 -4.22
CA VAL A 73 1.75 7.99 -4.56
C VAL A 73 1.03 8.70 -5.72
N ALA A 74 0.94 10.03 -5.71
CA ALA A 74 0.34 10.78 -6.81
C ALA A 74 1.11 10.62 -8.12
N ALA A 75 2.44 10.62 -8.08
CA ALA A 75 3.30 10.45 -9.25
C ALA A 75 3.24 9.04 -9.82
N TRP A 76 3.07 8.01 -8.98
CA TRP A 76 2.96 6.63 -9.43
C TRP A 76 1.61 6.31 -10.07
N LYS A 77 0.53 6.90 -9.57
CA LYS A 77 -0.84 6.64 -10.02
C LYS A 77 -0.97 6.78 -11.55
N GLY A 78 -1.45 5.72 -12.21
CA GLY A 78 -1.70 5.72 -13.66
C GLY A 78 -0.45 5.57 -14.54
N THR A 79 0.76 5.51 -13.99
CA THR A 79 2.01 5.35 -14.78
C THR A 79 2.10 4.03 -15.54
N LYS A 80 1.31 3.03 -15.15
CA LYS A 80 1.25 1.69 -15.75
C LYS A 80 -0.11 1.37 -16.37
N ALA A 81 -1.02 2.34 -16.42
CA ALA A 81 -2.33 2.17 -17.03
C ALA A 81 -2.22 2.41 -18.55
N THR A 82 -1.52 1.53 -19.25
CA THR A 82 -1.48 1.48 -20.72
C THR A 82 -1.05 0.09 -21.15
N GLU A 83 -2.03 -0.74 -21.52
CA GLU A 83 -2.05 -1.68 -22.65
C GLU A 83 -3.51 -2.09 -22.92
#